data_AF-A0A1C5D5D2-F1
#
_entry.id   AF-A0A1C5D5D2-F1
#
_cell.length_a   1.000
_cell.length_b   1.000
_cell.length_c   1.000
_cell.angle_alpha   90.00
_cell.angle_beta   90.00
_cell.angle_gamma   90.00
#
_symmetry.space_group_name_H-M   'P 1'
#
loop_
_entity.id
_entity.type
_entity.pdbx_description
1 polymer ?
#
loop_
_entity_poly.entity_id
_entity_poly.type
_entity_poly.pdbx_seq_one_letter_code
_entity_poly.pdbx_strand_id
1 'polypeptide(L)'
;MRPGDNGVETGVVRVRWRDEAANDPLLHNFDAPFPVGAMHGDMIAGLPPGASWLGMSPMYAHQAFRVGECAWGVQFHPEIGAETYNQWVDMYDGSDPVAKERLELGRRDFAQMEADVLTGTVAVARRFADLLRLTALTRRGSEDVRSSAD
;
A
#
# COMPACT_ATOMS: atom_id res chain seq x y z
N MET A 1 7.61 -4.39 -13.20
CA MET A 1 7.50 -5.53 -12.27
C MET A 1 8.15 -6.75 -12.89
N ARG A 2 8.57 -7.72 -12.09
CA ARG A 2 9.07 -9.04 -12.51
C ARG A 2 8.76 -10.07 -11.41
N PRO A 3 8.85 -11.39 -11.66
CA PRO A 3 8.74 -12.39 -10.60
C PRO A 3 9.66 -12.07 -9.42
N GLY A 4 9.14 -12.20 -8.20
CA GLY A 4 9.89 -11.93 -6.98
C GLY A 4 10.88 -13.04 -6.66
N ASP A 5 12.07 -12.67 -6.20
CA ASP A 5 13.15 -13.63 -5.96
C ASP A 5 12.99 -14.41 -4.64
N ASN A 6 12.03 -14.04 -3.78
CA ASN A 6 11.83 -14.61 -2.44
C ASN A 6 10.48 -15.37 -2.30
N GLY A 7 9.77 -15.57 -3.41
CA GLY A 7 8.45 -16.22 -3.46
C GLY A 7 7.31 -15.29 -3.06
N VAL A 8 6.16 -15.87 -2.74
CA VAL A 8 4.96 -15.10 -2.39
C VAL A 8 5.16 -14.39 -1.05
N GLU A 9 4.94 -13.08 -1.02
CA GLU A 9 4.74 -12.29 0.20
C GLU A 9 3.23 -12.16 0.45
N THR A 10 2.76 -12.67 1.59
CA THR A 10 1.33 -12.80 1.86
C THR A 10 1.00 -12.76 3.36
N GLY A 11 -0.25 -12.43 3.69
CA GLY A 11 -0.71 -12.27 5.07
C GLY A 11 -0.62 -10.83 5.55
N VAL A 12 -0.30 -10.65 6.83
CA VAL A 12 -0.06 -9.31 7.41
C VAL A 12 1.43 -9.00 7.36
N VAL A 13 1.80 -8.11 6.44
CA VAL A 13 3.18 -7.66 6.23
C VAL A 13 3.46 -6.41 7.05
N ARG A 14 4.70 -6.30 7.52
CA ARG A 14 5.19 -5.17 8.31
C ARG A 14 6.00 -4.22 7.43
N VAL A 15 5.37 -3.12 7.00
CA VAL A 15 6.05 -2.08 6.23
C VAL A 15 6.85 -1.19 7.17
N ARG A 16 8.11 -0.93 6.81
CA ARG A 16 8.97 0.08 7.43
C ARG A 16 9.05 1.27 6.50
N TRP A 17 8.87 2.45 7.07
CA TRP A 17 8.92 3.70 6.33
C TRP A 17 10.36 4.18 6.16
N ARG A 18 10.59 4.84 5.04
CA ARG A 18 11.81 5.59 4.75
C ARG A 18 11.67 7.02 5.27
N ASP A 19 12.79 7.72 5.44
CA ASP A 19 12.81 9.12 5.89
C ASP A 19 11.99 10.02 4.94
N GLU A 20 12.01 9.71 3.64
CA GLU A 20 11.22 10.39 2.62
C GLU A 20 9.70 10.33 2.86
N ALA A 21 9.21 9.33 3.59
CA ALA A 21 7.80 9.21 3.95
C ALA A 21 7.38 10.22 5.02
N ALA A 22 8.30 10.76 5.83
CA ALA A 22 7.97 11.65 6.95
C ALA A 22 7.21 12.91 6.52
N ASN A 23 7.43 13.37 5.29
CA ASN A 23 6.74 14.53 4.71
C ASN A 23 5.81 14.15 3.55
N ASP A 24 5.52 12.86 3.34
CA ASP A 24 4.67 12.42 2.24
C ASP A 24 3.18 12.75 2.51
N PRO A 25 2.46 13.40 1.57
CA PRO A 25 1.07 13.82 1.82
C PRO A 25 0.12 12.69 2.22
N LEU A 26 0.35 11.46 1.75
CA LEU A 26 -0.50 10.31 2.03
C LEU A 26 0.03 9.49 3.21
N LEU A 27 1.33 9.21 3.23
CA LEU A 27 1.94 8.18 4.09
C LEU A 27 2.74 8.71 5.29
N HIS A 28 2.75 10.02 5.54
CA HIS A 28 3.45 10.60 6.70
C HIS A 28 2.89 10.15 8.06
N ASN A 29 3.72 10.14 9.11
CA ASN A 29 3.30 9.93 10.49
C ASN A 29 2.50 8.64 10.76
N PHE A 30 2.74 7.58 9.98
CA PHE A 30 2.33 6.24 10.39
C PHE A 30 3.42 5.61 11.26
N ASP A 31 3.02 4.94 12.33
CA ASP A 31 3.94 4.18 13.16
C ASP A 31 4.62 3.08 12.34
N ALA A 32 5.84 2.74 12.72
CA ALA A 32 6.60 1.66 12.11
C ALA A 32 6.92 0.58 13.17
N PRO A 33 6.75 -0.72 12.85
CA PRO A 33 6.24 -1.24 11.58
C PRO A 33 4.72 -1.05 11.39
N PHE A 34 4.32 -0.64 10.19
CA PHE A 34 2.92 -0.47 9.80
C PHE A 34 2.36 -1.80 9.24
N PRO A 35 1.34 -2.40 9.86
CA PRO A 35 0.76 -3.66 9.39
C PRO A 35 -0.16 -3.43 8.19
N VAL A 36 0.04 -4.20 7.13
CA VAL A 36 -0.75 -4.13 5.88
C VAL A 36 -1.06 -5.53 5.36
N GLY A 37 -2.17 -5.69 4.65
CA GLY A 37 -2.49 -6.92 3.94
C GLY A 37 -1.65 -7.06 2.67
N ALA A 38 -1.17 -8.26 2.37
CA ALA A 38 -0.45 -8.54 1.13
C ALA A 38 -0.83 -9.91 0.54
N MET A 39 -0.76 -10.03 -0.78
CA MET A 39 -0.66 -11.30 -1.50
C MET A 39 -0.10 -11.03 -2.91
N HIS A 40 1.21 -11.18 -3.08
CA HIS A 40 1.85 -11.00 -4.38
C HIS A 40 3.06 -11.92 -4.56
N GLY A 41 3.28 -12.37 -5.80
CA GLY A 41 4.44 -13.19 -6.20
C GLY A 41 5.44 -12.45 -7.08
N ASP A 42 5.14 -11.21 -7.45
CA ASP A 42 6.01 -10.32 -8.21
C ASP A 42 6.66 -9.27 -7.30
N MET A 43 7.60 -8.52 -7.88
CA MET A 43 8.25 -7.41 -7.23
C MET A 43 8.41 -6.21 -8.16
N ILE A 44 8.40 -5.02 -7.56
CA ILE A 44 8.86 -3.81 -8.21
C ILE A 44 10.40 -3.83 -8.24
N ALA A 45 10.98 -4.20 -9.38
CA ALA A 45 12.43 -4.35 -9.54
C ALA A 45 13.21 -3.03 -9.51
N GLY A 46 12.55 -1.93 -9.85
CA GLY A 46 13.14 -0.60 -9.86
C GLY A 46 12.03 0.44 -9.89
N LEU A 47 12.29 1.58 -9.26
CA LEU A 47 11.36 2.69 -9.25
C LEU A 47 11.48 3.51 -10.53
N PRO A 48 10.36 4.10 -11.03
CA PRO A 48 10.43 4.98 -12.18
C PRO A 48 11.27 6.23 -11.86
N PRO A 49 11.86 6.90 -12.87
CA PRO A 49 12.63 8.12 -12.68
C PRO A 49 11.81 9.19 -11.92
N GLY A 50 12.45 9.84 -10.95
CA GLY A 50 11.80 10.87 -10.14
C GLY A 50 10.85 10.35 -9.06
N ALA A 51 10.78 9.03 -8.84
CA ALA A 51 10.01 8.47 -7.74
C ALA A 51 10.69 8.69 -6.38
N SER A 52 9.90 9.03 -5.38
CA SER A 52 10.30 8.99 -3.97
C SER A 52 9.99 7.60 -3.40
N TRP A 53 11.01 6.90 -2.91
CA TRP A 53 10.84 5.61 -2.24
C TRP A 53 10.35 5.81 -0.80
N LEU A 54 9.18 5.29 -0.45
CA LEU A 54 8.52 5.59 0.82
C LEU A 54 8.53 4.44 1.81
N GLY A 55 8.49 3.19 1.35
CA GLY A 55 8.37 2.04 2.26
C GLY A 55 8.93 0.74 1.71
N MET A 56 9.29 -0.15 2.63
CA MET A 56 9.87 -1.46 2.36
C MET A 56 9.35 -2.53 3.34
N SER A 57 9.39 -3.80 2.95
CA SER A 57 9.22 -4.95 3.85
C SER A 57 10.55 -5.70 3.99
N PRO A 58 10.65 -6.65 4.94
CA PRO A 58 11.82 -7.54 5.00
C PRO A 58 12.02 -8.38 3.73
N MET A 59 10.96 -8.69 2.97
CA MET A 59 11.05 -9.55 1.79
C MET A 59 11.31 -8.76 0.49
N TYR A 60 10.67 -7.59 0.34
CA TYR A 60 10.75 -6.78 -0.86
C TYR A 60 10.98 -5.30 -0.55
N ALA A 61 11.96 -4.72 -1.24
CA ALA A 61 12.41 -3.35 -0.98
C ALA A 61 11.33 -2.29 -1.30
N HIS A 62 10.62 -2.42 -2.40
CA HIS A 62 9.71 -1.39 -2.88
C HIS A 62 8.26 -1.75 -2.56
N GLN A 63 7.81 -1.41 -1.35
CA GLN A 63 6.42 -1.59 -0.91
C GLN A 63 5.55 -0.37 -1.18
N ALA A 64 6.14 0.83 -1.14
CA ALA A 64 5.45 2.08 -1.43
C ALA A 64 6.38 3.11 -2.07
N PHE A 65 5.87 3.86 -3.04
CA PHE A 65 6.56 4.99 -3.65
C PHE A 65 5.56 6.04 -4.15
N ARG A 66 6.04 7.28 -4.35
CA ARG A 66 5.30 8.37 -4.98
C ARG A 66 6.00 8.85 -6.23
N VAL A 67 5.23 9.21 -7.26
CA VAL A 67 5.69 9.83 -8.52
C VAL A 67 5.01 11.18 -8.68
N GLY A 68 5.82 12.24 -8.84
CA GLY A 68 5.28 13.59 -8.92
C GLY A 68 4.47 13.97 -7.68
N GLU A 69 3.46 14.82 -7.86
CA GLU A 69 2.71 15.39 -6.72
C GLU A 69 1.53 14.52 -6.27
N CYS A 70 0.94 13.71 -7.17
CA CYS A 70 -0.38 13.12 -6.95
C CYS A 70 -0.53 11.63 -7.35
N ALA A 71 0.57 10.90 -7.58
CA ALA A 71 0.52 9.49 -7.91
C ALA A 71 1.32 8.64 -6.92
N TRP A 72 0.67 7.66 -6.30
CA TRP A 72 1.31 6.69 -5.40
C TRP A 72 1.17 5.28 -5.97
N GLY A 73 2.22 4.48 -5.79
CA GLY A 73 2.18 3.04 -6.01
C GLY A 73 2.44 2.31 -4.71
N VAL A 74 1.61 1.31 -4.42
CA VAL A 74 1.78 0.39 -3.29
C VAL A 74 1.75 -1.04 -3.81
N GLN A 75 2.56 -1.91 -3.24
CA GLN A 75 2.58 -3.35 -3.57
C GLN A 75 1.66 -4.16 -2.64
N PHE A 76 1.49 -3.69 -1.40
CA PHE A 76 0.49 -4.20 -0.46
C PHE A 76 -0.93 -3.71 -0.81
N HIS A 77 -1.91 -4.26 -0.10
CA HIS A 77 -3.33 -4.04 -0.30
C HIS A 77 -3.94 -3.25 0.88
N PRO A 78 -3.99 -1.90 0.81
CA PRO A 78 -4.66 -1.06 1.82
C PRO A 78 -6.20 -1.14 1.76
N GLU A 79 -6.78 -2.12 1.07
CA GLU A 79 -8.22 -2.30 0.90
C GLU A 79 -8.77 -3.57 1.55
N ILE A 80 -7.92 -4.46 2.07
CA ILE A 80 -8.35 -5.80 2.52
C ILE A 80 -8.37 -5.97 4.04
N GLY A 81 -9.28 -6.85 4.49
CA GLY A 81 -9.32 -7.44 5.83
C GLY A 81 -9.23 -8.98 5.76
N ALA A 82 -9.53 -9.64 6.88
CA ALA A 82 -9.41 -11.10 7.00
C ALA A 82 -10.34 -11.85 6.04
N GLU A 83 -11.56 -11.35 5.84
CA GLU A 83 -12.54 -11.97 4.93
C GLU A 83 -12.02 -12.03 3.49
N THR A 84 -11.62 -10.89 2.93
CA THR A 84 -11.08 -10.80 1.56
C THR A 84 -9.82 -11.65 1.41
N TYR A 85 -8.94 -11.62 2.41
CA TYR A 85 -7.72 -12.43 2.39
C TYR A 85 -8.06 -13.93 2.35
N ASN A 86 -9.00 -14.39 3.17
CA ASN A 86 -9.41 -15.80 3.19
C ASN A 86 -9.98 -16.24 1.84
N GLN A 87 -10.79 -15.39 1.19
CA GLN A 87 -11.32 -15.64 -0.16
C GLN A 87 -10.19 -15.77 -1.19
N TRP A 88 -9.15 -14.93 -1.12
CA TRP A 88 -8.00 -15.04 -2.01
C TRP A 88 -7.22 -16.34 -1.79
N VAL A 89 -7.03 -16.75 -0.54
CA VAL A 89 -6.40 -18.05 -0.23
C VAL A 89 -7.22 -19.21 -0.79
N ASP A 90 -8.55 -19.17 -0.71
CA ASP A 90 -9.42 -20.22 -1.26
C ASP A 90 -9.38 -20.29 -2.80
N MET A 91 -9.16 -19.15 -3.46
CA MET A 91 -9.01 -19.08 -4.93
C MET A 91 -7.59 -19.36 -5.42
N TYR A 92 -6.60 -19.46 -4.52
CA TYR A 92 -5.22 -19.68 -4.90
C TYR A 92 -5.00 -21.09 -5.47
N ASP A 93 -4.60 -21.17 -6.74
CA ASP A 93 -4.41 -22.42 -7.48
C ASP A 93 -2.95 -22.89 -7.56
N GLY A 94 -2.02 -22.11 -7.01
CA GLY A 94 -0.60 -22.46 -6.99
C GLY A 94 -0.32 -23.74 -6.20
N SER A 95 0.63 -24.54 -6.67
CA SER A 95 0.96 -25.85 -6.09
C SER A 95 2.18 -25.84 -5.17
N ASP A 96 2.92 -24.73 -5.09
CA ASP A 96 4.11 -24.61 -4.24
C ASP A 96 3.74 -24.79 -2.75
N PRO A 97 4.26 -25.83 -2.07
CA PRO A 97 3.95 -26.08 -0.66
C PRO A 97 4.44 -24.95 0.26
N VAL A 98 5.53 -24.26 -0.08
CA VAL A 98 6.04 -23.14 0.74
C VAL A 98 5.08 -21.95 0.63
N ALA A 99 4.58 -21.65 -0.56
CA ALA A 99 3.56 -20.63 -0.75
C ALA A 99 2.27 -20.96 0.02
N LYS A 100 1.81 -22.22 -0.03
CA LYS A 100 0.62 -22.68 0.72
C LYS A 100 0.79 -22.54 2.23
N GLU A 101 1.96 -22.89 2.76
CA GLU A 101 2.27 -22.71 4.18
C GLU A 101 2.21 -21.23 4.59
N ARG A 102 2.78 -20.34 3.77
CA ARG A 102 2.72 -18.89 3.99
C ARG A 102 1.29 -18.34 3.94
N LEU A 103 0.45 -18.84 3.03
CA LEU A 103 -0.95 -18.43 2.93
C LEU A 103 -1.72 -18.77 4.22
N GLU A 104 -1.53 -19.97 4.75
CA GLU A 104 -2.13 -20.42 6.02
C GLU A 104 -1.58 -19.68 7.24
N LEU A 105 -0.29 -19.31 7.23
CA LEU A 105 0.27 -18.38 8.22
C LEU A 105 -0.41 -17.02 8.14
N GLY A 106 -0.60 -16.48 6.94
CA GLY A 106 -1.29 -15.21 6.74
C GLY A 106 -2.74 -15.23 7.25
N ARG A 107 -3.45 -16.36 7.16
CA ARG A 107 -4.79 -16.50 7.77
C ARG A 107 -4.74 -16.31 9.28
N ARG A 108 -3.72 -16.88 9.93
CA ARG A 108 -3.49 -16.72 11.37
C ARG A 108 -3.11 -15.28 11.72
N ASP A 109 -2.27 -14.65 10.91
CA ASP A 109 -1.88 -13.25 11.13
C ASP A 109 -3.09 -12.32 11.06
N PHE A 110 -3.94 -12.46 10.03
CA PHE A 110 -5.18 -11.69 9.91
C PHE A 110 -6.13 -11.94 11.09
N ALA A 111 -6.30 -13.18 11.52
CA ALA A 111 -7.14 -13.50 12.68
C ALA A 111 -6.66 -12.81 13.98
N GLN A 112 -5.37 -12.46 14.08
CA GLN A 112 -4.79 -11.80 15.25
C GLN A 112 -4.70 -10.27 15.10
N MET A 113 -4.48 -9.78 13.88
CA MET A 113 -4.05 -8.40 13.63
C MET A 113 -5.06 -7.58 12.80
N GLU A 114 -6.23 -8.13 12.47
CA GLU A 114 -7.21 -7.46 11.61
C GLU A 114 -7.57 -6.05 12.09
N ALA A 115 -7.75 -5.85 13.40
CA ALA A 115 -8.08 -4.53 13.93
C ALA A 115 -7.00 -3.47 13.60
N ASP A 116 -5.72 -3.84 13.68
CA ASP A 116 -4.60 -2.95 13.37
C ASP A 116 -4.52 -2.68 11.86
N VAL A 117 -4.69 -3.73 11.04
CA VAL A 117 -4.71 -3.61 9.57
C VAL A 117 -5.85 -2.70 9.11
N LEU A 118 -7.07 -2.91 9.62
CA LEU A 118 -8.23 -2.10 9.26
C LEU A 118 -8.09 -0.64 9.72
N THR A 119 -7.46 -0.41 10.88
CA THR A 119 -7.12 0.95 11.33
C THR A 119 -6.21 1.65 10.32
N GLY A 120 -5.16 0.96 9.85
CA GLY A 120 -4.27 1.45 8.80
C GLY A 120 -4.97 1.71 7.47
N THR A 121 -5.73 0.73 6.99
CA THR A 121 -6.56 0.81 5.76
C THR A 121 -7.47 2.04 5.78
N VAL A 122 -8.24 2.23 6.85
CA VAL A 122 -9.15 3.37 6.96
C VAL A 122 -8.39 4.69 6.99
N ALA A 123 -7.25 4.76 7.67
CA ALA A 123 -6.45 5.97 7.74
C ALA A 123 -5.86 6.36 6.37
N VAL A 124 -5.30 5.41 5.63
CA VAL A 124 -4.78 5.63 4.27
C VAL A 124 -5.91 6.06 3.33
N ALA A 125 -7.05 5.35 3.35
CA ALA A 125 -8.19 5.66 2.49
C ALA A 125 -8.77 7.06 2.77
N ARG A 126 -8.90 7.45 4.04
CA ARG A 126 -9.36 8.80 4.43
C ARG A 126 -8.43 9.89 3.94
N ARG A 127 -7.12 9.74 4.15
CA ARG A 127 -6.13 10.70 3.69
C ARG A 127 -6.12 10.83 2.17
N PHE A 128 -6.23 9.71 1.45
CA PHE A 128 -6.35 9.74 0.00
C PHE A 128 -7.61 10.50 -0.45
N ALA A 129 -8.76 10.25 0.17
CA ALA A 129 -10.00 10.98 -0.12
C ALA A 129 -9.88 12.49 0.17
N ASP A 130 -9.21 12.86 1.25
CA ASP A 130 -9.00 14.27 1.60
C ASP A 130 -8.07 14.98 0.62
N LEU A 131 -7.00 14.31 0.15
CA LEU A 131 -6.15 14.83 -0.92
C LEU A 131 -6.94 15.11 -2.20
N LEU A 132 -7.81 14.19 -2.62
CA LEU A 132 -8.68 14.39 -3.79
C LEU A 132 -9.61 15.60 -3.62
N ARG A 133 -10.19 15.79 -2.43
CA ARG A 133 -11.06 16.94 -2.13
C ARG A 133 -10.29 18.25 -2.19
N LEU A 134 -9.09 18.29 -1.60
CA LEU A 134 -8.23 19.48 -1.61
C LEU A 134 -7.81 19.86 -3.03
N THR A 135 -7.37 18.89 -3.83
CA THR A 135 -7.01 19.14 -5.24
C THR A 135 -8.20 19.66 -6.05
N ALA A 136 -9.41 19.13 -5.83
CA ALA A 136 -10.62 19.59 -6.52
C ALA A 136 -11.01 21.03 -6.12
N LEU A 137 -10.83 21.41 -4.86
CA LEU A 137 -11.08 22.78 -4.38
C LEU A 137 -10.08 23.79 -4.95
N THR A 138 -8.79 23.45 -4.97
CA THR A 138 -7.74 24.30 -5.57
C THR A 138 -7.99 24.53 -7.06
N ARG A 139 -8.39 23.49 -7.80
CA ARG A 139 -8.73 23.62 -9.22
C ARG A 139 -9.90 24.57 -9.47
N ARG A 140 -11.01 24.40 -8.74
CA ARG A 140 -12.19 25.30 -8.86
C ARG A 140 -11.84 26.76 -8.54
N GLY A 141 -11.10 27.00 -7.45
CA GLY A 141 -10.67 28.36 -7.11
C GLY A 141 -9.75 29.00 -8.17
N SER A 142 -8.89 28.21 -8.81
CA SER A 142 -8.03 28.70 -9.90
C SER A 142 -8.78 28.99 -11.20
N GLU A 143 -9.90 28.30 -11.46
CA GLU A 143 -10.78 28.53 -12.61
C GLU A 143 -11.65 29.79 -12.40
N ASP A 144 -12.21 29.99 -11.20
CA ASP A 144 -13.02 31.17 -10.87
C ASP A 144 -12.20 32.48 -10.91
N VAL A 145 -10.93 32.45 -10.46
CA VAL A 145 -10.02 33.60 -10.54
C VAL A 145 -9.66 33.95 -12.00
N ARG A 146 -9.58 32.95 -12.89
CA ARG A 146 -9.35 33.21 -14.32
C ARG A 146 -10.62 33.72 -15.01
N SER A 147 -11.79 33.21 -14.66
CA SER A 147 -13.07 33.62 -15.25
C SER A 147 -13.54 35.03 -14.83
N SER A 148 -13.00 35.59 -13.75
CA SER A 148 -13.34 36.93 -13.24
C SER A 148 -12.34 38.01 -13.68
N ALA A 149 -11.32 37.62 -14.44
CA ALA A 149 -10.30 38.52 -14.98
C ALA A 149 -10.51 38.87 -16.48
N ASP A 150 -11.59 38.36 -17.09
CA ASP A 150 -12.08 38.68 -18.44
C ASP A 150 -13.36 39.53 -18.39
#